data_AF-A0A2R6KCR4-F1
#
_entry.id   AF-A0A2R6KCR4-F1
#
_cell.length_a   1.000
_cell.length_b   1.000
_cell.length_c   1.000
_cell.angle_alpha   90.00
_cell.angle_beta   90.00
_cell.angle_gamma   90.00
#
_symmetry.space_group_name_H-M   'P 1'
#
loop_
_entity.id
_entity.type
_entity.pdbx_description
1 polymer ?
#
loop_
_entity_poly.entity_id
_entity_poly.type
_entity_poly.pdbx_seq_one_letter_code
_entity_poly.pdbx_strand_id
1 'polypeptide(L)'
;MKHVRRSVPTPSLDSALLGVSRRRTLVGVTYLVGLIALAATSAAAARASVAGVRVVTMTPAFDTLYWALVLLVVLSTFVVPLAYALFNGGPVLAFGIAVAPEVAVYAVTGTLYLTPDLALGLVYGALAAAAALYVTAYRTRGSLSPGSQVALDGGLLFATAAVLVATVALARLHFAGPASMAARTEPQGYAVVLALALVGRCWVGRLRLD
;
A
#
# COMPACT_ATOMS: atom_id res chain seq x y z
N MET A 1 -42.30 -23.72 16.83
CA MET A 1 -41.37 -22.65 17.23
C MET A 1 -40.36 -22.43 16.11
N LYS A 2 -40.40 -21.29 15.42
CA LYS A 2 -39.42 -20.93 14.37
C LYS A 2 -38.18 -20.36 15.04
N HIS A 3 -37.00 -20.95 14.80
CA HIS A 3 -35.74 -20.36 15.23
C HIS A 3 -35.51 -19.05 14.46
N VAL A 4 -35.78 -17.93 15.12
CA VAL A 4 -35.34 -16.60 14.68
C VAL A 4 -33.82 -16.60 14.81
N ARG A 5 -33.10 -16.83 13.71
CA ARG A 5 -31.67 -16.55 13.64
C ARG A 5 -31.50 -15.06 13.86
N ARG A 6 -31.11 -14.66 15.07
CA ARG A 6 -30.58 -13.32 15.33
C ARG A 6 -29.30 -13.21 14.50
N SER A 7 -29.38 -12.53 13.36
CA SER A 7 -28.20 -12.06 12.65
C SER A 7 -27.47 -11.10 13.58
N VAL A 8 -26.29 -11.51 14.03
CA VAL A 8 -25.35 -10.63 14.72
C VAL A 8 -25.13 -9.42 13.80
N PRO A 9 -25.35 -8.17 14.26
CA PRO A 9 -24.93 -7.01 13.51
C PRO A 9 -23.40 -7.02 13.51
N THR A 10 -22.80 -7.64 12.50
CA THR A 10 -21.39 -7.43 12.22
C THR A 10 -21.27 -5.99 11.77
N PRO A 11 -20.46 -5.14 12.43
CA PRO A 11 -20.13 -3.84 11.86
C PRO A 11 -19.51 -4.14 10.50
N SER A 12 -20.23 -3.85 9.41
CA SER A 12 -19.70 -4.03 8.08
C SER A 12 -18.62 -2.97 7.92
N LEU A 13 -17.37 -3.32 8.25
CA LEU A 13 -16.21 -2.63 7.69
C LEU A 13 -16.53 -2.38 6.22
N ASP A 14 -16.58 -1.10 5.84
CA ASP A 14 -17.00 -0.66 4.52
C ASP A 14 -16.27 -1.54 3.49
N SER A 15 -16.97 -2.49 2.89
CA SER A 15 -16.30 -3.52 2.08
C SER A 15 -15.58 -2.89 0.88
N ALA A 16 -16.01 -1.69 0.49
CA ALA A 16 -15.38 -0.82 -0.47
C ALA A 16 -13.91 -0.47 -0.12
N LEU A 17 -13.51 -0.49 1.16
CA LEU A 17 -12.14 -0.24 1.61
C LEU A 17 -11.17 -1.34 1.18
N LEU A 18 -11.64 -2.59 1.12
CA LEU A 18 -10.85 -3.76 0.76
C LEU A 18 -11.00 -4.14 -0.71
N GLY A 19 -12.13 -3.79 -1.33
CA GLY A 19 -12.36 -3.88 -2.75
C GLY A 19 -13.75 -4.38 -3.11
N VAL A 20 -14.09 -4.30 -4.40
CA VAL A 20 -15.48 -4.51 -4.86
C VAL A 20 -15.85 -5.99 -4.89
N SER A 21 -14.93 -6.87 -5.30
CA SER A 21 -15.21 -8.32 -5.44
C SER A 21 -14.55 -9.12 -4.32
N ARG A 22 -15.33 -9.94 -3.60
CA ARG A 22 -14.82 -10.80 -2.52
C ARG A 22 -13.74 -11.77 -2.99
N ARG A 23 -13.87 -12.36 -4.19
CA ARG A 23 -12.88 -13.29 -4.75
C ARG A 23 -11.55 -12.59 -5.04
N ARG A 24 -11.60 -11.41 -5.65
CA ARG A 24 -10.41 -10.61 -5.96
C ARG A 24 -9.77 -10.02 -4.70
N THR A 25 -10.60 -9.70 -3.71
CA THR A 25 -10.14 -9.28 -2.37
C THR A 25 -9.37 -10.41 -1.70
N LEU A 26 -9.89 -11.64 -1.74
CA LEU A 26 -9.20 -12.81 -1.21
C LEU A 26 -7.83 -13.01 -1.88
N VAL A 27 -7.75 -12.89 -3.21
CA VAL A 27 -6.47 -12.98 -3.95
C VAL A 27 -5.48 -11.92 -3.45
N GLY A 28 -5.93 -10.67 -3.29
CA GLY A 28 -5.10 -9.59 -2.77
C GLY A 28 -4.65 -9.83 -1.32
N VAL A 29 -5.54 -10.32 -0.45
CA VAL A 29 -5.21 -10.68 0.93
C VAL A 29 -4.18 -11.82 0.97
N THR A 30 -4.39 -12.87 0.20
CA THR A 30 -3.45 -14.01 0.13
C THR A 30 -2.07 -13.54 -0.38
N TYR A 31 -2.05 -12.69 -1.40
CA TYR A 31 -0.83 -12.08 -1.90
C TYR A 31 -0.13 -11.25 -0.83
N LEU A 32 -0.87 -10.37 -0.14
CA LEU A 32 -0.35 -9.52 0.93
C LEU A 32 0.24 -10.36 2.07
N VAL A 33 -0.45 -11.39 2.54
CA VAL A 33 0.04 -12.30 3.58
C VAL A 33 1.30 -13.04 3.12
N GLY A 34 1.32 -13.54 1.89
CA GLY A 34 2.49 -14.19 1.32
C GLY A 34 3.70 -13.24 1.22
N LEU A 35 3.47 -12.00 0.79
CA LEU A 35 4.50 -10.96 0.70
C LEU A 35 5.08 -10.62 2.08
N ILE A 36 4.23 -10.44 3.10
CA ILE A 36 4.66 -10.19 4.47
C ILE A 36 5.49 -11.36 5.00
N ALA A 37 5.01 -12.60 4.82
CA ALA A 37 5.73 -13.78 5.26
C ALA A 37 7.09 -13.91 4.57
N LEU A 38 7.16 -13.64 3.26
CA LEU A 38 8.40 -13.70 2.50
C LEU A 38 9.39 -12.61 2.93
N ALA A 39 8.92 -11.37 3.11
CA ALA A 39 9.76 -10.27 3.58
C ALA A 39 10.27 -10.51 5.00
N ALA A 40 9.42 -11.00 5.91
CA ALA A 40 9.80 -11.32 7.28
C ALA A 40 10.80 -12.48 7.35
N THR A 41 10.57 -13.55 6.58
CA THR A 41 11.50 -14.69 6.51
C THR A 41 12.84 -14.30 5.89
N SER A 42 12.83 -13.46 4.84
CA SER A 42 14.04 -12.90 4.25
C SER A 42 14.83 -12.05 5.25
N ALA A 43 14.16 -11.14 5.96
CA ALA A 43 14.78 -10.31 6.98
C ALA A 43 15.36 -11.13 8.16
N ALA A 44 14.65 -12.18 8.58
CA ALA A 44 15.13 -13.11 9.60
C ALA A 44 16.35 -13.91 9.10
N ALA A 45 16.31 -14.42 7.86
CA ALA A 45 17.41 -15.16 7.25
C ALA A 45 18.67 -14.30 7.06
N ALA A 46 18.51 -13.02 6.67
CA ALA A 46 19.62 -12.08 6.53
C ALA A 46 20.37 -11.80 7.86
N ARG A 47 19.68 -12.02 8.99
CA ARG A 47 20.24 -11.91 10.35
C ARG A 47 20.78 -13.23 10.89
N ALA A 48 20.45 -14.36 10.28
CA ALA A 48 20.96 -15.66 10.69
C ALA A 48 22.45 -15.78 10.34
N SER A 49 23.24 -16.18 11.34
CA SER A 49 24.65 -16.51 11.18
C SER A 49 24.85 -18.00 11.39
N VAL A 50 25.60 -18.66 10.51
CA VAL A 50 26.07 -20.04 10.72
C VAL A 50 27.58 -19.96 10.94
N ALA A 51 28.06 -20.47 12.07
CA ALA A 51 29.48 -20.43 12.45
C ALA A 51 30.12 -19.01 12.43
N GLY A 52 29.34 -17.98 12.77
CA GLY A 52 29.82 -16.58 12.81
C GLY A 52 29.88 -15.87 11.45
N VAL A 53 29.56 -16.55 10.35
CA VAL A 53 29.48 -15.96 9.01
C VAL A 53 28.01 -15.74 8.65
N ARG A 54 27.67 -14.56 8.11
CA ARG A 54 26.31 -14.28 7.61
C ARG A 54 26.04 -15.16 6.39
N VAL A 55 24.89 -15.83 6.36
CA VAL A 55 24.50 -16.77 5.29
C VAL A 55 24.51 -16.12 3.89
N VAL A 56 24.37 -14.80 3.82
CA VAL A 56 24.33 -14.00 2.58
C VAL A 56 25.63 -14.08 1.76
N THR A 57 26.76 -14.49 2.33
CA THR A 57 28.07 -14.44 1.63
C THR A 57 28.52 -15.75 1.00
N MET A 58 27.67 -16.79 0.91
CA MET A 58 28.19 -18.16 0.71
C MET A 58 28.08 -18.76 -0.71
N THR A 59 27.17 -18.37 -1.63
CA THR A 59 27.17 -18.95 -3.00
C THR A 59 26.52 -18.06 -4.10
N PRO A 60 26.89 -18.23 -5.40
CA PRO A 60 26.26 -17.55 -6.55
C PRO A 60 24.76 -17.86 -6.73
N ALA A 61 24.29 -19.00 -6.22
CA ALA A 61 22.86 -19.34 -6.23
C ALA A 61 22.06 -18.45 -5.26
N PHE A 62 22.66 -18.03 -4.14
CA PHE A 62 22.07 -17.05 -3.24
C PHE A 62 21.95 -15.68 -3.89
N ASP A 63 22.92 -15.27 -4.72
CA ASP A 63 22.86 -13.99 -5.44
C ASP A 63 21.67 -13.93 -6.41
N THR A 64 21.44 -15.00 -7.18
CA THR A 64 20.29 -15.07 -8.11
C THR A 64 18.95 -15.02 -7.37
N LEU A 65 18.84 -15.75 -6.26
CA LEU A 65 17.64 -15.76 -5.43
C LEU A 65 17.40 -14.39 -4.77
N TYR A 66 18.46 -13.74 -4.31
CA TYR A 66 18.41 -12.39 -3.74
C TYR A 66 17.94 -11.37 -4.77
N TRP A 67 18.46 -11.42 -6.00
CA TRP A 67 17.99 -10.58 -7.11
C TRP A 67 16.50 -10.77 -7.40
N ALA A 68 16.02 -12.01 -7.43
CA ALA A 68 14.60 -12.30 -7.63
C ALA A 68 13.73 -11.69 -6.51
N LEU A 69 14.22 -11.75 -5.26
CA LEU A 69 13.52 -11.22 -4.09
C LEU A 69 13.49 -9.68 -4.11
N VAL A 70 14.59 -9.03 -4.48
CA VAL A 70 14.65 -7.58 -4.70
C VAL A 70 13.67 -7.17 -5.81
N LEU A 71 13.67 -7.86 -6.96
CA LEU A 71 12.76 -7.58 -8.05
C LEU A 71 11.30 -7.72 -7.59
N LEU A 72 10.98 -8.76 -6.84
CA LEU A 72 9.65 -8.96 -6.29
C LEU A 72 9.25 -7.83 -5.35
N VAL A 73 10.12 -7.41 -4.42
CA VAL A 73 9.84 -6.28 -3.51
C VAL A 73 9.61 -5.00 -4.30
N VAL A 74 10.49 -4.68 -5.27
CA VAL A 74 10.35 -3.51 -6.14
C VAL A 74 9.00 -3.54 -6.87
N LEU A 75 8.65 -4.64 -7.52
CA LEU A 75 7.35 -4.77 -8.20
C LEU A 75 6.18 -4.64 -7.21
N SER A 76 6.31 -5.20 -6.01
CA SER A 76 5.30 -5.14 -4.94
C SER A 76 5.12 -3.74 -4.36
N THR A 77 6.13 -2.89 -4.43
CA THR A 77 6.08 -1.49 -3.98
C THR A 77 5.50 -0.56 -5.05
N PHE A 78 5.87 -0.76 -6.32
CA PHE A 78 5.55 0.21 -7.40
C PHE A 78 4.39 -0.22 -8.30
N VAL A 79 4.35 -1.50 -8.70
CA VAL A 79 3.49 -1.97 -9.80
C VAL A 79 2.25 -2.68 -9.28
N VAL A 80 2.43 -3.64 -8.37
CA VAL A 80 1.33 -4.47 -7.86
C VAL A 80 0.26 -3.68 -7.10
N PRO A 81 0.57 -2.64 -6.30
CA PRO A 81 -0.44 -1.80 -5.64
C PRO A 81 -1.40 -1.15 -6.64
N LEU A 82 -0.84 -0.57 -7.71
CA LEU A 82 -1.61 0.06 -8.79
C LEU A 82 -2.39 -0.99 -9.58
N ALA A 83 -1.75 -2.12 -9.92
CA ALA A 83 -2.42 -3.22 -10.60
C ALA A 83 -3.61 -3.74 -9.78
N TYR A 84 -3.45 -3.87 -8.46
CA TYR A 84 -4.52 -4.26 -7.56
C TYR A 84 -5.63 -3.20 -7.49
N ALA A 85 -5.27 -1.92 -7.35
CA ALA A 85 -6.22 -0.81 -7.35
C ALA A 85 -7.09 -0.82 -8.62
N LEU A 86 -6.48 -1.02 -9.79
CA LEU A 86 -7.18 -1.15 -11.08
C LEU A 86 -7.98 -2.46 -11.18
N PHE A 87 -7.47 -3.56 -10.59
CA PHE A 87 -8.06 -4.88 -10.70
C PHE A 87 -9.27 -5.09 -9.79
N ASN A 88 -9.31 -4.54 -8.57
CA ASN A 88 -10.39 -4.78 -7.60
C ASN A 88 -10.99 -3.51 -6.99
N GLY A 89 -10.30 -2.38 -7.04
CA GLY A 89 -10.53 -1.31 -6.07
C GLY A 89 -10.09 -1.75 -4.67
N GLY A 90 -10.36 -0.94 -3.65
CA GLY A 90 -9.91 -1.21 -2.29
C GLY A 90 -8.68 -0.39 -1.88
N PRO A 91 -8.87 0.86 -1.44
CA PRO A 91 -7.78 1.77 -1.10
C PRO A 91 -6.87 1.24 0.00
N VAL A 92 -7.42 0.53 0.99
CA VAL A 92 -6.64 -0.01 2.12
C VAL A 92 -5.73 -1.13 1.66
N LEU A 93 -6.25 -2.07 0.87
CA LEU A 93 -5.46 -3.23 0.46
C LEU A 93 -4.39 -2.85 -0.58
N ALA A 94 -4.73 -1.94 -1.51
CA ALA A 94 -3.76 -1.39 -2.45
C ALA A 94 -2.60 -0.69 -1.72
N PHE A 95 -2.90 0.18 -0.75
CA PHE A 95 -1.90 0.81 0.09
C PHE A 95 -1.06 -0.21 0.86
N GLY A 96 -1.74 -1.18 1.49
CA GLY A 96 -1.11 -2.23 2.29
C GLY A 96 -0.08 -3.04 1.51
N ILE A 97 -0.36 -3.37 0.24
CA ILE A 97 0.60 -4.09 -0.62
C ILE A 97 1.90 -3.29 -0.81
N ALA A 98 1.80 -1.97 -1.00
CA ALA A 98 2.97 -1.12 -1.24
C ALA A 98 3.89 -1.00 -0.01
N VAL A 99 3.30 -0.93 1.18
CA VAL A 99 4.05 -0.74 2.44
C VAL A 99 4.41 -2.05 3.14
N ALA A 100 3.81 -3.16 2.74
CA ALA A 100 3.98 -4.46 3.40
C ALA A 100 5.44 -4.92 3.57
N PRO A 101 6.33 -4.80 2.57
CA PRO A 101 7.72 -5.23 2.74
C PRO A 101 8.40 -4.53 3.92
N GLU A 102 8.27 -3.21 4.01
CA GLU A 102 8.90 -2.39 5.05
C GLU A 102 8.26 -2.60 6.42
N VAL A 103 6.94 -2.78 6.47
CA VAL A 103 6.23 -3.12 7.71
C VAL A 103 6.64 -4.51 8.23
N ALA A 104 6.86 -5.47 7.33
CA ALA A 104 7.34 -6.79 7.71
C ALA A 104 8.78 -6.74 8.25
N VAL A 105 9.65 -5.95 7.62
CA VAL A 105 11.00 -5.68 8.12
C VAL A 105 10.93 -4.99 9.49
N TYR A 106 10.07 -4.00 9.68
CA TYR A 106 9.84 -3.38 10.99
C TYR A 106 9.42 -4.41 12.05
N ALA A 107 8.47 -5.29 11.74
CA ALA A 107 8.00 -6.31 12.68
C ALA A 107 9.11 -7.27 13.14
N VAL A 108 10.09 -7.57 12.27
CA VAL A 108 11.24 -8.41 12.59
C VAL A 108 12.36 -7.63 13.29
N THR A 109 12.52 -6.34 12.96
CA THR A 109 13.65 -5.53 13.40
C THR A 109 13.38 -4.75 14.69
N GLY A 110 12.11 -4.47 14.99
CA GLY A 110 11.66 -3.65 16.11
C GLY A 110 11.90 -2.14 15.95
N THR A 111 12.52 -1.71 14.84
CA THR A 111 12.95 -0.33 14.62
C THR A 111 12.39 0.21 13.31
N LEU A 112 11.50 1.21 13.39
CA LEU A 112 10.92 1.85 12.21
C LEU A 112 11.78 3.05 11.85
N TYR A 113 12.62 2.90 10.83
CA TYR A 113 13.35 4.02 10.25
C TYR A 113 12.60 4.54 9.03
N LEU A 114 12.56 5.85 8.87
CA LEU A 114 12.11 6.46 7.63
C LEU A 114 13.20 6.27 6.58
N THR A 115 13.18 5.13 5.90
CA THR A 115 14.04 4.79 4.78
C THR A 115 13.48 5.36 3.47
N PRO A 116 14.30 5.54 2.42
CA PRO A 116 13.80 5.82 1.09
C PRO A 116 12.76 4.79 0.65
N ASP A 117 12.99 3.51 0.91
CA ASP A 117 12.09 2.43 0.49
C ASP A 117 10.71 2.53 1.16
N LEU A 118 10.66 2.83 2.46
CA LEU A 118 9.40 3.10 3.17
C LEU A 118 8.70 4.34 2.62
N ALA A 119 9.42 5.44 2.38
CA ALA A 119 8.81 6.63 1.81
C ALA A 119 8.24 6.38 0.41
N LEU A 120 8.96 5.63 -0.44
CA LEU A 120 8.47 5.26 -1.76
C LEU A 120 7.25 4.33 -1.67
N GLY A 121 7.25 3.36 -0.76
CA GLY A 121 6.08 2.52 -0.48
C GLY A 121 4.88 3.35 -0.02
N LEU A 122 5.08 4.35 0.84
CA LEU A 122 4.03 5.28 1.25
C LEU A 122 3.49 6.10 0.07
N VAL A 123 4.36 6.64 -0.78
CA VAL A 123 3.99 7.46 -1.94
C VAL A 123 3.19 6.65 -2.97
N TYR A 124 3.71 5.50 -3.38
CA TYR A 124 3.04 4.66 -4.37
C TYR A 124 1.81 3.95 -3.80
N GLY A 125 1.83 3.59 -2.52
CA GLY A 125 0.66 3.11 -1.80
C GLY A 125 -0.44 4.16 -1.74
N ALA A 126 -0.11 5.42 -1.44
CA ALA A 126 -1.07 6.51 -1.40
C ALA A 126 -1.65 6.82 -2.78
N LEU A 127 -0.81 6.81 -3.82
CA LEU A 127 -1.26 6.94 -5.21
C LEU A 127 -2.21 5.78 -5.59
N ALA A 128 -1.88 4.54 -5.24
CA ALA A 128 -2.72 3.38 -5.49
C ALA A 128 -4.04 3.45 -4.72
N ALA A 129 -4.03 3.93 -3.47
CA ALA A 129 -5.24 4.17 -2.70
C ALA A 129 -6.15 5.22 -3.36
N ALA A 130 -5.56 6.33 -3.83
CA ALA A 130 -6.30 7.36 -4.54
C ALA A 130 -6.90 6.81 -5.86
N ALA A 131 -6.13 6.06 -6.64
CA ALA A 131 -6.60 5.42 -7.88
C ALA A 131 -7.73 4.41 -7.60
N ALA A 132 -7.63 3.65 -6.50
CA ALA A 132 -8.64 2.68 -6.11
C ALA A 132 -10.01 3.32 -5.86
N LEU A 133 -10.08 4.58 -5.42
CA LEU A 133 -11.36 5.30 -5.26
C LEU A 133 -12.08 5.48 -6.59
N TYR A 134 -11.37 5.92 -7.63
CA TYR A 134 -11.94 6.10 -8.97
C TYR A 134 -12.40 4.78 -9.58
N VAL A 135 -11.61 3.72 -9.40
CA VAL A 135 -11.97 2.37 -9.89
C VAL A 135 -13.19 1.83 -9.15
N THR A 136 -13.26 2.03 -7.84
CA THR A 136 -14.39 1.61 -7.01
C THR A 136 -15.66 2.37 -7.41
N ALA A 137 -15.57 3.68 -7.60
CA ALA A 137 -16.68 4.51 -8.05
C ALA A 137 -17.20 4.10 -9.44
N TYR A 138 -16.28 3.86 -10.38
CA TYR A 138 -16.63 3.44 -11.73
C TYR A 138 -17.33 2.08 -11.74
N ARG A 139 -16.84 1.12 -10.94
CA ARG A 139 -17.39 -0.25 -10.94
C ARG A 139 -18.69 -0.39 -10.19
N THR A 140 -18.88 0.38 -9.12
CA THR A 140 -20.10 0.29 -8.31
C THR A 140 -21.25 1.09 -8.91
N ARG A 141 -20.99 2.21 -9.60
CA ARG A 141 -22.03 3.11 -10.10
C ARG A 141 -21.83 3.63 -11.52
N GLY A 142 -20.82 3.18 -12.25
CA GLY A 142 -20.58 3.59 -13.64
C GLY A 142 -20.04 5.01 -13.82
N SER A 143 -19.62 5.68 -12.73
CA SER A 143 -19.21 7.09 -12.74
C SER A 143 -17.78 7.28 -12.25
N LEU A 144 -17.00 8.12 -12.94
CA LEU A 144 -15.66 8.57 -12.55
C LEU A 144 -15.68 9.74 -11.54
N SER A 145 -16.82 9.96 -10.88
CA SER A 145 -16.98 10.91 -9.79
C SER A 145 -17.09 10.14 -8.46
N PRO A 146 -15.97 9.73 -7.85
CA PRO A 146 -15.97 9.13 -6.51
C PRO A 146 -16.48 10.09 -5.45
N GLY A 147 -16.19 11.39 -5.59
CA GLY A 147 -16.62 12.43 -4.65
C GLY A 147 -18.14 12.55 -4.52
N SER A 148 -18.89 12.15 -5.56
CA SER A 148 -20.36 12.23 -5.51
C SER A 148 -21.02 11.03 -4.80
N GLN A 149 -20.26 10.21 -4.06
CA GLN A 149 -20.73 8.94 -3.51
C GLN A 149 -20.41 8.83 -2.01
N VAL A 150 -21.41 9.07 -1.16
CA VAL A 150 -21.29 8.99 0.32
C VAL A 150 -20.74 7.64 0.80
N ALA A 151 -21.04 6.55 0.09
CA ALA A 151 -20.52 5.21 0.39
C ALA A 151 -18.99 5.05 0.21
N LEU A 152 -18.29 6.07 -0.30
CA LEU A 152 -16.84 6.10 -0.45
C LEU A 152 -16.16 7.06 0.53
N ASP A 153 -16.90 7.73 1.42
CA ASP A 153 -16.36 8.72 2.36
C ASP A 153 -15.25 8.11 3.25
N GLY A 154 -15.43 6.87 3.73
CA GLY A 154 -14.40 6.16 4.49
C GLY A 154 -13.13 5.90 3.67
N GLY A 155 -13.27 5.55 2.40
CA GLY A 155 -12.14 5.36 1.49
C GLY A 155 -11.43 6.68 1.15
N LEU A 156 -12.19 7.75 0.97
CA LEU A 156 -11.67 9.09 0.72
C LEU A 156 -10.87 9.62 1.91
N LEU A 157 -11.37 9.45 3.13
CA LEU A 157 -10.66 9.79 4.36
C LEU A 157 -9.36 9.00 4.49
N PHE A 158 -9.39 7.68 4.25
CA PHE A 158 -8.19 6.85 4.27
C PHE A 158 -7.15 7.29 3.24
N ALA A 159 -7.55 7.50 1.98
CA ALA A 159 -6.64 7.95 0.93
C ALA A 159 -6.07 9.34 1.24
N THR A 160 -6.87 10.24 1.80
CA THR A 160 -6.42 11.57 2.23
C THR A 160 -5.33 11.45 3.30
N ALA A 161 -5.58 10.65 4.34
CA ALA A 161 -4.59 10.41 5.39
C ALA A 161 -3.31 9.78 4.82
N ALA A 162 -3.43 8.77 3.97
CA ALA A 162 -2.30 8.11 3.32
C ALA A 162 -1.45 9.10 2.49
N VAL A 163 -2.09 9.96 1.69
CA VAL A 163 -1.41 10.98 0.89
C VAL A 163 -0.70 12.00 1.77
N LEU A 164 -1.31 12.43 2.88
CA LEU A 164 -0.66 13.36 3.81
C LEU A 164 0.57 12.72 4.47
N VAL A 165 0.46 11.48 4.96
CA VAL A 165 1.59 10.76 5.55
C VAL A 165 2.71 10.58 4.52
N ALA A 166 2.38 10.19 3.29
CA ALA A 166 3.35 10.04 2.21
C ALA A 166 4.06 11.36 1.86
N THR A 167 3.29 12.46 1.78
CA THR A 167 3.82 13.80 1.50
C THR A 167 4.80 14.23 2.59
N VAL A 168 4.42 14.06 3.86
CA VAL A 168 5.27 14.41 5.00
C VAL A 168 6.52 13.54 5.05
N ALA A 169 6.39 12.23 4.80
CA ALA A 169 7.53 11.31 4.75
C ALA A 169 8.53 11.71 3.65
N LEU A 170 8.04 12.00 2.44
CA LEU A 170 8.88 12.41 1.31
C LEU A 170 9.54 13.76 1.59
N ALA A 171 8.80 14.74 2.12
CA ALA A 171 9.33 16.05 2.49
C ALA A 171 10.40 15.94 3.59
N ARG A 172 10.17 15.12 4.63
CA ARG A 172 11.14 14.85 5.69
C ARG A 172 12.45 14.29 5.12
N LEU A 173 12.39 13.34 4.19
CA LEU A 173 13.59 12.80 3.54
C LEU A 173 14.29 13.83 2.66
N HIS A 174 13.54 14.65 1.93
CA HIS A 174 14.11 15.66 1.04
C HIS A 174 14.81 16.79 1.80
N PHE A 175 14.21 17.28 2.90
CA PHE A 175 14.72 18.44 3.64
C PHE A 175 15.66 18.09 4.80
N ALA A 176 15.47 16.94 5.46
CA ALA A 176 16.25 16.57 6.64
C ALA A 176 17.13 15.33 6.42
N GLY A 177 17.00 14.64 5.28
CA GLY A 177 17.83 13.50 4.93
C GLY A 177 19.19 13.90 4.33
N PRO A 178 20.13 12.95 4.21
CA PRO A 178 21.36 13.16 3.46
C PRO A 178 21.06 13.58 2.01
N ALA A 179 21.90 14.44 1.41
CA ALA A 179 21.70 14.93 0.04
C ALA A 179 21.57 13.80 -1.01
N SER A 180 22.25 12.66 -0.78
CA SER A 180 22.15 11.47 -1.62
C SER A 180 20.76 10.82 -1.61
N MET A 181 19.99 10.98 -0.52
CA MET A 181 18.60 10.52 -0.44
C MET A 181 17.66 11.47 -1.16
N ALA A 182 17.84 12.79 -0.98
CA ALA A 182 17.03 13.81 -1.64
C ALA A 182 17.05 13.64 -3.17
N ALA A 183 18.23 13.46 -3.77
CA ALA A 183 18.39 13.26 -5.22
C ALA A 183 17.69 11.98 -5.73
N ARG A 184 17.64 10.91 -4.93
CA ARG A 184 16.96 9.64 -5.31
C ARG A 184 15.44 9.76 -5.24
N THR A 185 14.92 10.59 -4.33
CA THR A 185 13.49 10.71 -4.07
C THR A 185 12.83 11.89 -4.79
N GLU A 186 13.60 12.87 -5.27
CA GLU A 186 13.10 14.07 -5.95
C GLU A 186 12.15 13.77 -7.14
N PRO A 187 12.46 12.84 -8.05
CA PRO A 187 11.55 12.51 -9.17
C PRO A 187 10.20 11.97 -8.71
N GLN A 188 10.11 11.49 -7.47
CA GLN A 188 8.94 10.83 -6.92
C GLN A 188 7.92 11.84 -6.37
N GLY A 189 8.28 13.12 -6.31
CA GLY A 189 7.36 14.22 -6.03
C GLY A 189 6.17 14.27 -7.00
N TYR A 190 6.36 13.88 -8.28
CA TYR A 190 5.28 13.82 -9.25
C TYR A 190 4.16 12.84 -8.85
N ALA A 191 4.52 11.69 -8.27
CA ALA A 191 3.55 10.70 -7.79
C ALA A 191 2.72 11.24 -6.60
N VAL A 192 3.36 12.00 -5.70
CA VAL A 192 2.66 12.68 -4.59
C VAL A 192 1.71 13.75 -5.11
N VAL A 193 2.17 14.60 -6.02
CA VAL A 193 1.33 15.65 -6.65
C VAL A 193 0.13 15.03 -7.35
N LEU A 194 0.33 13.93 -8.08
CA LEU A 194 -0.76 13.20 -8.72
C LEU A 194 -1.76 12.65 -7.68
N ALA A 195 -1.29 12.04 -6.60
CA ALA A 195 -2.15 11.51 -5.55
C ALA A 195 -2.95 12.62 -4.84
N LEU A 196 -2.32 13.76 -4.55
CA LEU A 196 -2.98 14.97 -4.03
C LEU A 196 -4.06 15.48 -4.98
N ALA A 197 -3.77 15.57 -6.28
CA ALA A 197 -4.72 16.04 -7.28
C ALA A 197 -5.94 15.10 -7.37
N LEU A 198 -5.71 13.79 -7.35
CA LEU A 198 -6.78 12.79 -7.39
C LEU A 198 -7.72 12.89 -6.17
N VAL A 199 -7.15 12.97 -4.96
CA VAL A 199 -7.92 13.10 -3.71
C VAL A 199 -8.62 14.46 -3.62
N GLY A 200 -7.92 15.55 -3.98
CA GLY A 200 -8.48 16.90 -4.01
C GLY A 200 -9.68 17.01 -4.95
N ARG A 201 -9.60 16.41 -6.14
CA ARG A 201 -10.73 16.32 -7.07
C ARG A 201 -11.91 15.54 -6.50
N CYS A 202 -11.67 14.51 -5.69
CA CYS A 202 -12.74 13.79 -4.98
C CYS A 202 -13.43 14.70 -3.97
N TRP A 203 -12.67 15.44 -3.15
CA TRP A 203 -13.23 16.38 -2.18
C TRP A 203 -14.03 17.51 -2.83
N VAL A 204 -13.52 18.09 -3.93
CA VAL A 204 -14.27 19.10 -4.70
C VAL A 204 -15.59 18.52 -5.22
N GLY A 205 -15.60 17.26 -5.66
CA GLY A 205 -16.83 16.59 -6.06
C GLY A 205 -17.80 16.37 -4.89
N ARG A 206 -17.28 16.04 -3.70
CA ARG A 206 -18.08 15.80 -2.50
C ARG A 206 -18.73 17.06 -1.95
N LEU A 207 -17.98 18.17 -1.93
CA LEU A 207 -18.44 19.48 -1.45
C LEU A 207 -19.47 20.14 -2.38
N ARG A 208 -19.59 19.69 -3.64
CA ARG A 208 -20.61 20.19 -4.59
C ARG A 208 -21.96 19.50 -4.44
N LEU A 209 -22.04 18.44 -3.64
CA LEU A 209 -23.30 17.73 -3.35
C LEU A 209 -23.99 18.20 -2.07
N ASP A 210 -23.25 18.84 -1.17
CA ASP A 210 -23.76 19.44 0.06
C ASP A 210 -24.21 20.88 -0.20
#